data_AF-A0A938SHS8-F1
#
_entry.id   AF-A0A938SHS8-F1
#
_cell.length_a   1.000
_cell.length_b   1.000
_cell.length_c   1.000
_cell.angle_alpha   90.00
_cell.angle_beta   90.00
_cell.angle_gamma   90.00
#
_symmetry.space_group_name_H-M   'P 1'
#
loop_
_entity.id
_entity.type
_entity.pdbx_description
1 polymer ?
#
loop_
_entity_poly.entity_id
_entity_poly.type
_entity_poly.pdbx_seq_one_letter_code
_entity_poly.pdbx_strand_id
1 'polypeptide(L)' 'MDFTEVIRTRRSIRAYGPDPVPDEVLRRVLDGARMAPSANNIQPWHFVVVRDAAVHRHLAELAAGQAFVGEA' A
#
# COMPACT_ATOMS: atom_id res chain seq x y z
N MET A 1 19.08 -9.73 2.89
CA MET A 1 18.05 -10.39 2.08
C MET A 1 18.24 -9.99 0.64
N ASP A 2 18.33 -10.95 -0.27
CA ASP A 2 18.35 -10.68 -1.71
C ASP A 2 16.92 -10.62 -2.29
N PHE A 3 16.79 -10.23 -3.56
CA PHE A 3 15.48 -10.07 -4.19
C PHE A 3 14.68 -11.39 -4.29
N THR A 4 15.37 -12.52 -4.51
CA THR A 4 14.71 -13.82 -4.63
C THR A 4 14.11 -14.25 -3.28
N GLU A 5 14.84 -13.99 -2.20
CA GLU A 5 14.39 -14.25 -0.84
C GLU A 5 13.18 -13.37 -0.46
N VAL A 6 13.17 -12.08 -0.84
CA VAL A 6 12.00 -11.19 -0.65
C VAL A 6 10.75 -11.79 -1.31
N ILE A 7 10.86 -12.21 -2.57
CA ILE A 7 9.71 -12.76 -3.31
C ILE A 7 9.17 -14.02 -2.63
N ARG A 8 10.06 -14.93 -2.20
CA ARG A 8 9.67 -16.23 -1.61
C ARG A 8 9.06 -16.09 -0.21
N THR A 9 9.50 -15.09 0.56
CA THR A 9 9.10 -14.93 1.96
C THR A 9 7.90 -14.01 2.14
N ARG A 10 7.55 -13.19 1.12
CA ARG A 10 6.40 -12.28 1.16
C ARG A 10 5.08 -13.00 1.53
N ARG A 11 4.36 -12.43 2.50
CA ARG A 11 3.00 -12.84 2.90
C ARG A 11 2.05 -11.65 2.86
N SER A 12 0.75 -11.90 2.80
CA SER A 12 -0.26 -10.86 3.03
C SER A 12 -0.49 -10.71 4.53
N ILE A 13 -0.23 -9.52 5.06
CA ILE A 13 -0.43 -9.16 6.47
C ILE A 13 -1.85 -8.57 6.62
N ARG A 14 -2.51 -8.86 7.74
CA ARG A 14 -3.86 -8.37 8.07
C ARG A 14 -3.99 -7.93 9.53
N ALA A 15 -2.87 -7.67 10.19
CA ALA A 15 -2.77 -7.18 11.54
C ALA A 15 -1.62 -6.18 11.59
N TYR A 16 -1.90 -4.95 12.00
CA TYR A 16 -0.98 -3.82 11.91
C TYR A 16 -0.76 -3.18 13.28
N GLY A 17 0.40 -2.55 13.45
CA GLY A 17 0.66 -1.71 14.61
C GLY A 17 -0.01 -0.33 14.47
N PRO A 18 -0.11 0.44 15.55
CA PRO A 18 -0.74 1.76 15.53
C PRO A 18 0.13 2.86 14.91
N ASP A 19 1.41 2.56 14.67
CA ASP A 19 2.38 3.55 14.18
C ASP A 19 2.14 3.86 12.70
N PRO A 20 2.03 5.15 12.32
CA PRO A 20 1.85 5.52 10.93
C PRO A 20 3.11 5.21 10.12
N VAL A 21 2.92 4.84 8.84
CA VAL A 21 4.04 4.67 7.92
C VAL A 21 4.73 6.03 7.67
N PRO A 22 6.06 6.14 7.88
CA PRO A 22 6.80 7.37 7.61
C PRO A 22 6.72 7.79 6.14
N ASP A 23 6.66 9.10 5.90
CA ASP A 23 6.54 9.68 4.56
C ASP A 23 7.65 9.24 3.60
N GLU A 24 8.88 9.15 4.10
CA GLU A 24 10.03 8.68 3.30
C GLU A 24 9.89 7.24 2.83
N VAL A 25 9.28 6.38 3.65
CA VAL A 25 9.00 4.98 3.30
C VAL A 25 7.91 4.94 2.22
N LEU A 26 6.83 5.71 2.40
CA LEU A 26 5.76 5.82 1.41
C LEU A 26 6.29 6.34 0.06
N ARG A 27 7.12 7.39 0.07
CA ARG A 27 7.74 7.92 -1.15
C ARG A 27 8.58 6.87 -1.86
N ARG A 28 9.42 6.13 -1.14
CA ARG A 28 10.24 5.05 -1.72
C ARG A 28 9.40 3.97 -2.39
N VAL A 29 8.28 3.58 -1.78
CA VAL A 29 7.35 2.58 -2.34
C VAL A 29 6.67 3.11 -3.60
N LEU A 30 6.17 4.34 -3.56
CA LEU A 30 5.50 4.97 -4.70
C LEU A 30 6.46 5.23 -5.88
N ASP A 31 7.70 5.63 -5.59
CA ASP A 31 8.76 5.76 -6.59
C ASP A 31 9.09 4.40 -7.24
N GLY A 32 9.20 3.34 -6.44
CA GLY A 32 9.36 1.99 -6.96
C GLY A 32 8.19 1.57 -7.85
N ALA A 33 6.96 1.90 -7.45
CA ALA A 33 5.75 1.57 -8.20
C ALA A 33 5.75 2.28 -9.57
N ARG A 34 5.88 3.61 -9.62
CA ARG A 34 5.82 4.37 -10.89
C ARG A 34 6.92 3.99 -11.90
N MET A 35 8.01 3.38 -11.45
CA MET A 35 9.11 2.90 -12.30
C MET A 35 8.80 1.60 -13.02
N ALA A 36 7.70 0.93 -12.69
CA ALA A 36 7.28 -0.26 -13.40
C ALA A 36 6.97 0.06 -14.88
N PRO A 37 7.23 -0.88 -15.80
CA PRO A 37 6.97 -0.66 -17.21
C PRO A 37 5.48 -0.43 -17.47
N SER A 38 5.17 0.48 -18.39
CA SER A 38 3.81 0.72 -18.86
C SER A 38 3.78 0.72 -20.39
N ALA A 39 2.66 0.25 -20.96
CA ALA A 39 2.47 0.23 -22.42
C ALA A 39 2.63 1.65 -22.98
N ASN A 40 3.50 1.81 -23.99
CA ASN A 40 3.83 3.10 -24.59
C ASN A 40 4.27 4.19 -23.59
N ASN A 41 4.78 3.79 -22.41
CA ASN A 41 5.18 4.70 -21.33
C ASN A 41 4.09 5.69 -20.86
N ILE A 42 2.80 5.33 -21.02
CA ILE A 42 1.70 6.24 -20.66
C ILE A 42 1.56 6.46 -19.15
N GLN A 43 2.21 5.63 -18.33
CA GLN A 43 2.22 5.72 -16.87
C GLN A 43 0.80 5.92 -16.29
N PRO A 44 -0.14 4.98 -16.54
CA PRO A 44 -1.57 5.20 -16.29
C PRO A 44 -1.95 5.11 -14.80
N TRP A 45 -0.98 5.25 -13.89
CA TRP A 45 -1.08 4.85 -12.50
C TRP A 45 -1.43 6.07 -11.67
N HIS A 46 -2.55 6.02 -10.94
CA HIS A 46 -2.93 7.04 -9.99
C HIS A 46 -2.89 6.48 -8.58
N PHE A 47 -2.12 7.11 -7.70
CA PHE A 47 -2.00 6.73 -6.31
C PHE A 47 -2.67 7.78 -5.43
N VAL A 48 -3.54 7.32 -4.52
CA VAL A 48 -4.19 8.17 -3.52
C VAL A 48 -3.76 7.66 -2.15
N VAL A 49 -3.06 8.52 -1.39
CA VAL A 49 -2.67 8.22 -0.01
C VAL A 49 -3.75 8.76 0.90
N VAL A 50 -4.50 7.87 1.53
CA VAL A 50 -5.51 8.21 2.53
C VAL A 50 -4.89 8.07 3.91
N ARG A 51 -5.01 9.10 4.75
CA ARG A 51 -4.56 9.10 6.16
C ARG A 51 -5.66 9.46 7.16
N ASP A 52 -6.80 9.91 6.65
CA ASP A 52 -7.94 10.27 7.49
C ASP A 52 -8.59 8.98 8.02
N ALA A 53 -8.64 8.86 9.35
CA ALA A 53 -9.15 7.67 10.02
C ALA A 53 -10.64 7.44 9.76
N ALA A 54 -11.44 8.49 9.52
CA ALA A 54 -12.85 8.31 9.16
C ALA A 54 -13.00 7.78 7.74
N VAL A 55 -12.19 8.26 6.79
CA VAL A 55 -12.16 7.73 5.42
C VAL A 55 -11.69 6.28 5.40
N HIS A 56 -10.65 5.91 6.17
CA HIS A 56 -10.19 4.53 6.32
C HIS A 56 -11.29 3.58 6.82
N ARG A 57 -12.00 3.95 7.88
CA ARG A 57 -13.13 3.16 8.39
C ARG A 57 -14.22 2.98 7.33
N HIS A 58 -14.56 4.04 6.62
CA HIS A 58 -15.54 3.95 5.55
C HIS A 58 -15.08 3.06 4.39
N LEU A 59 -13.80 3.11 4.02
CA LEU A 59 -13.23 2.20 3.03
C LEU A 59 -13.29 0.74 3.48
N ALA A 60 -13.06 0.45 4.77
CA ALA A 60 -13.18 -0.90 5.31
C ALA A 60 -14.62 -1.45 5.20
N GLU A 61 -15.63 -0.63 5.47
CA GLU A 61 -17.05 -0.96 5.29
C GLU A 61 -17.34 -1.32 3.82
N LEU A 62 -16.90 -0.46 2.89
CA LEU A 62 -17.07 -0.67 1.45
C LEU A 62 -16.29 -1.89 0.94
N ALA A 63 -15.16 -2.21 1.56
CA ALA A 63 -14.35 -3.37 1.26
C ALA A 63 -14.90 -4.65 1.94
N ALA A 64 -16.22 -4.81 1.98
CA ALA A 64 -16.91 -5.96 2.59
C ALA A 64 -16.58 -6.19 4.07
N GLY A 65 -16.36 -5.10 4.83
CA GLY A 65 -16.08 -5.16 6.26
C GLY A 65 -14.68 -5.68 6.61
N GLN A 66 -13.70 -5.55 5.72
CA GLN A 66 -12.32 -5.95 5.97
C GLN A 66 -11.65 -4.99 6.96
N ALA A 67 -11.69 -5.32 8.26
CA ALA A 67 -11.18 -4.48 9.35
C ALA A 67 -9.75 -3.98 9.14
N PHE A 68 -8.86 -4.83 8.61
CA PHE A 68 -7.47 -4.47 8.35
C PHE A 68 -7.27 -3.35 7.33
N VAL A 69 -8.30 -2.99 6.53
CA VAL A 69 -8.28 -1.80 5.65
C VAL A 69 -8.44 -0.51 6.46
N GLY A 70 -9.14 -0.57 7.59
CA GLY A 70 -9.36 0.57 8.48
C GLY A 70 -8.34 0.71 9.61
N GLU A 71 -7.52 -0.33 9.82
CA GLU A 71 -6.50 -0.43 10.87
C GLU A 71 -5.06 -0.17 10.36
N ALA A 72 -4.85 -0.25 9.05
CA ALA A 72 -3.53 -0.16 8.40
C ALA A 72 -3.04 1.28 8.17
#